data_AF-A0A962VB48-F1
#
_entry.id   AF-A0A962VB48-F1
#
_cell.length_a   1.000
_cell.length_b   1.000
_cell.length_c   1.000
_cell.angle_alpha   90.00
_cell.angle_beta   90.00
_cell.angle_gamma   90.00
#
_symmetry.space_group_name_H-M   'P 1'
#
loop_
_entity.id
_entity.type
_entity.pdbx_description
1 polymer ?
#
loop_
_entity_poly.entity_id
_entity_poly.type
_entity_poly.pdbx_seq_one_letter_code
_entity_poly.pdbx_strand_id
1 'polypeptide(L)'
;MGISIWQLVIILAIVLVLFGAKRLRNLGGDLGASVKGFREAMKDGEKDETPAAEEAKAERSIQNNGEQTIDGEVVKDKGKV
;
A
#
# COMPACT_ATOMS: atom_id res chain seq x y z
N MET A 1 6.87 -35.54 -8.44
CA MET A 1 6.62 -34.38 -9.33
C MET A 1 5.98 -33.29 -8.49
N GLY A 2 6.79 -32.51 -7.76
CA GLY A 2 6.28 -31.47 -6.86
C GLY A 2 6.00 -30.15 -7.60
N ILE A 3 5.32 -29.23 -6.93
CA ILE A 3 5.20 -27.85 -7.40
C ILE A 3 6.59 -27.23 -7.33
N SER A 4 7.23 -27.03 -8.48
CA SER A 4 8.51 -26.34 -8.55
C SER A 4 8.27 -24.84 -8.72
N ILE A 5 9.23 -24.05 -8.22
CA ILE A 5 9.17 -22.58 -8.19
C ILE A 5 8.96 -22.02 -9.60
N TRP A 6 9.54 -22.67 -10.62
CA TRP A 6 9.38 -22.27 -12.03
C TRP A 6 7.94 -22.32 -12.52
N GLN A 7 7.15 -23.29 -12.07
CA GLN A 7 5.73 -23.41 -12.42
C GLN A 7 4.93 -22.28 -11.77
N LEU A 8 5.24 -21.92 -10.52
CA LEU A 8 4.56 -20.81 -9.82
C LEU A 8 4.80 -19.46 -10.52
N VAL A 9 6.02 -19.21 -11.01
CA VAL A 9 6.33 -17.97 -11.76
C VAL A 9 5.53 -17.89 -13.06
N ILE A 10 5.42 -19.01 -13.79
CA ILE A 10 4.62 -19.07 -15.03
C ILE A 10 3.15 -18.80 -14.75
N ILE A 11 2.59 -19.40 -13.70
CA ILE A 11 1.19 -19.17 -13.30
C ILE A 11 0.98 -17.70 -12.90
N LEU A 12 1.91 -17.13 -12.12
CA LEU A 12 1.86 -15.72 -11.73
C LEU A 12 1.86 -14.77 -12.93
N ALA A 13 2.69 -15.06 -13.95
CA ALA A 13 2.74 -14.28 -15.17
C ALA A 13 1.39 -14.27 -15.90
N ILE A 14 0.73 -15.43 -16.01
CA ILE A 14 -0.60 -15.52 -16.64
C ILE A 14 -1.63 -14.70 -15.85
N VAL A 15 -1.65 -14.82 -14.52
CA VAL A 15 -2.56 -14.04 -13.67
C VAL A 15 -2.33 -12.54 -13.85
N LEU A 16 -1.08 -12.09 -13.92
CA LEU A 16 -0.76 -10.67 -14.14
C LEU A 16 -1.24 -10.17 -15.51
N VAL A 17 -1.20 -11.00 -16.55
CA VAL A 17 -1.71 -10.64 -17.88
C VAL A 17 -3.23 -10.57 -17.89
N LEU A 18 -3.92 -11.51 -17.25
CA LEU A 18 -5.40 -11.55 -17.22
C LEU A 18 -5.99 -10.43 -16.37
N PHE A 19 -5.45 -10.22 -15.17
CA PHE A 19 -5.98 -9.24 -14.22
C PHE A 19 -5.35 -7.85 -14.38
N GLY A 20 -4.16 -7.78 -14.99
CA GLY A 20 -3.36 -6.57 -15.06
C GLY A 20 -2.65 -6.25 -13.73
N ALA A 21 -1.42 -5.76 -13.81
CA ALA A 21 -0.63 -5.39 -12.62
C ALA A 21 -1.29 -4.30 -11.76
N LYS A 22 -2.13 -3.43 -12.36
CA LYS A 22 -2.80 -2.33 -11.65
C LYS A 22 -3.86 -2.82 -10.65
N ARG A 23 -4.62 -3.85 -11.01
CA ARG A 23 -5.60 -4.47 -10.10
C ARG A 23 -4.90 -5.25 -9.00
N LEU A 24 -3.91 -6.06 -9.35
CA LEU A 24 -3.11 -6.81 -8.37
C LEU A 24 -2.38 -5.90 -7.38
N ARG A 25 -1.89 -4.72 -7.80
CA ARG A 25 -1.24 -3.77 -6.88
C ARG A 25 -2.23 -3.10 -5.93
N ASN A 26 -3.40 -2.70 -6.42
CA ASN A 26 -4.42 -2.08 -5.57
C ASN A 26 -4.96 -3.08 -4.53
N LEU A 27 -5.36 -4.27 -4.96
CA LEU A 27 -5.83 -5.33 -4.05
C LEU A 27 -4.71 -5.91 -3.18
N GLY A 28 -3.51 -6.06 -3.74
CA GLY A 28 -2.34 -6.58 -3.04
C GLY A 28 -1.76 -5.62 -2.01
N GLY A 29 -1.95 -4.30 -2.18
CA GLY A 29 -1.57 -3.30 -1.17
C GLY A 29 -2.37 -3.47 0.12
N ASP A 30 -3.70 -3.56 0.01
CA ASP A 30 -4.60 -3.67 1.16
C ASP A 30 -4.46 -5.03 1.87
N LEU A 31 -4.41 -6.12 1.10
CA LEU A 31 -4.18 -7.47 1.63
C LEU A 31 -2.75 -7.62 2.18
N GLY A 32 -1.77 -7.04 1.50
CA GLY A 32 -0.38 -7.08 1.91
C GLY A 32 -0.13 -6.31 3.21
N ALA A 33 -0.76 -5.15 3.40
CA ALA A 33 -0.70 -4.40 4.66
C ALA A 33 -1.28 -5.18 5.83
N SER A 34 -2.42 -5.85 5.61
CA SER A 34 -3.07 -6.69 6.62
C SER A 34 -2.20 -7.90 7.03
N VAL A 35 -1.59 -8.57 6.05
CA VAL A 35 -0.68 -9.69 6.29
C VAL A 35 0.66 -9.23 6.89
N LYS A 36 1.13 -8.02 6.56
CA LYS A 36 2.37 -7.45 7.12
C LYS A 36 2.25 -7.28 8.64
N GLY A 37 1.18 -6.65 9.12
CA GLY A 37 0.94 -6.50 10.57
C GLY A 37 0.80 -7.83 11.30
N PHE A 38 0.19 -8.84 10.66
CA PHE A 38 0.14 -10.20 11.21
C PHE A 38 1.52 -10.86 11.32
N ARG A 39 2.37 -10.73 10.30
CA ARG A 39 3.75 -11.24 10.35
C ARG A 39 4.60 -10.50 11.37
N GLU A 40 4.40 -9.20 11.53
CA GLU A 40 5.09 -8.39 12.56
C GLU A 40 4.67 -8.83 13.97
N ALA A 41 3.37 -8.94 14.23
CA ALA A 41 2.86 -9.41 15.52
C ALA A 41 3.29 -10.84 15.86
N MET A 42 3.35 -11.75 14.87
CA MET A 42 3.89 -13.10 15.06
C MET A 42 5.38 -13.08 15.39
N LYS A 43 6.17 -12.24 14.71
CA LYS A 43 7.61 -12.11 14.97
C LYS A 43 7.90 -11.44 16.31
N ASP A 44 7.06 -10.51 16.76
CA ASP A 44 7.17 -9.89 18.08
C ASP A 44 6.78 -10.86 19.20
N GLY A 45 5.74 -11.68 19.00
CA GLY A 45 5.38 -12.75 19.92
C GLY A 45 6.42 -13.89 20.02
N GLU A 46 7.22 -14.11 18.97
CA GLU A 46 8.40 -14.99 19.02
C GLU A 46 9.66 -14.30 19.59
N LYS A 47 9.68 -12.96 19.69
CA LYS A 47 10.84 -12.16 20.12
C LYS A 47 10.80 -11.69 21.58
N ASP A 48 9.82 -12.07 22.38
CA ASP A 48 9.81 -11.84 23.83
C ASP A 48 11.01 -12.49 24.57
N GLU A 49 11.93 -13.16 23.86
CA GLU A 49 13.24 -13.60 24.37
C GLU A 49 14.44 -12.69 24.00
N THR A 50 14.32 -11.58 23.25
CA THR A 50 15.46 -10.63 23.08
C THR A 50 15.07 -9.22 22.55
N PRO A 51 15.50 -8.12 23.20
CA PRO A 51 15.14 -6.76 22.77
C PRO A 51 16.14 -6.23 21.73
N ALA A 52 15.68 -5.93 20.51
CA ALA A 52 16.09 -4.77 19.70
C ALA A 52 15.65 -4.87 18.22
N ALA A 53 15.32 -3.70 17.67
CA ALA A 53 15.26 -3.31 16.25
C ALA A 53 14.12 -3.95 15.42
N GLU A 54 13.32 -3.21 14.64
CA GLU A 54 13.63 -1.99 13.90
C GLU A 54 12.31 -1.38 13.40
N GLU A 55 12.15 -0.07 13.59
CA GLU A 55 11.12 0.74 12.95
C GLU A 55 11.43 0.84 11.44
N ALA A 56 10.66 0.15 10.60
CA ALA A 56 10.78 0.26 9.14
C ALA A 56 9.49 0.85 8.52
N LYS A 57 9.47 2.18 8.53
CA LYS A 57 8.87 3.10 7.55
C LYS A 57 8.05 2.43 6.44
N ALA A 58 6.73 2.61 6.48
CA ALA A 58 5.86 2.45 5.32
C ALA A 58 4.96 3.69 5.13
N GLU A 59 5.53 4.88 5.35
CA GLU A 59 4.95 6.16 4.92
C GLU A 59 5.92 6.82 3.94
N ARG A 60 5.76 6.52 2.64
CA ARG A 60 5.81 7.53 1.56
C ARG A 60 5.62 6.89 0.20
N SER A 61 4.88 7.64 -0.62
CA SER A 61 4.78 7.57 -2.08
C SER A 61 3.68 6.69 -2.68
N ILE A 62 2.41 7.04 -2.40
CA ILE A 62 1.43 7.22 -3.48
C ILE A 62 0.69 8.54 -3.21
N GLN A 63 1.37 9.64 -3.51
CA GLN A 63 0.75 10.97 -3.57
C GLN A 63 -0.01 11.01 -4.90
N ASN A 64 -1.32 10.79 -4.85
CA ASN A 64 -2.22 11.15 -5.93
C ASN A 64 -2.33 12.69 -5.89
N ASN A 65 -1.57 13.36 -6.75
CA ASN A 65 -1.66 14.80 -6.96
C ASN A 65 -2.40 15.03 -8.28
N GLY A 66 -3.58 15.65 -8.20
CA GLY A 66 -4.33 16.14 -9.34
C GLY A 66 -5.79 16.35 -9.00
N GLU A 67 -6.20 17.62 -8.95
CA GLU A 67 -7.57 18.13 -8.72
C GLU A 67 -7.98 18.34 -7.26
N GLN A 68 -7.30 19.29 -6.61
CA GLN A 68 -8.00 20.19 -5.69
C GLN A 68 -8.75 21.22 -6.53
N THR A 69 -10.08 21.18 -6.48
CA THR A 69 -10.98 22.19 -7.04
C THR A 69 -10.76 23.53 -6.34
N ILE A 70 -10.73 24.61 -7.11
CA ILE A 70 -10.45 25.97 -6.67
C ILE A 70 -11.71 26.53 -5.97
N ASP A 71 -11.67 26.65 -4.64
CA ASP A 71 -12.67 27.37 -3.85
C ASP A 71 -12.70 28.84 -4.25
N GLY A 72 -13.91 29.32 -4.57
CA GLY A 72 -14.17 30.68 -5.04
C GLY A 72 -13.85 31.74 -3.98
N GLU A 73 -12.98 32.67 -4.35
CA GLU A 73 -12.76 33.91 -3.62
C GLU A 73 -14.05 34.77 -3.65
N VAL A 74 -14.74 34.88 -2.50
CA VAL A 74 -15.80 35.90 -2.29
C VAL A 74 -15.11 37.23 -1.97
N VAL A 75 -14.91 38.06 -2.99
CA VAL A 75 -14.57 39.48 -2.85
C VAL A 75 -15.85 40.31 -2.73
N LYS A 76 -15.76 41.33 -1.86
CA LYS A 76 -16.67 42.46 -1.58
C LYS A 76 -17.74 42.24 -0.52
N ASP A 77 -17.42 42.71 0.69
CA ASP A 77 -18.17 43.82 1.27
C ASP A 77 -17.30 44.63 2.25
N LYS A 78 -16.85 45.81 1.81
CA LYS A 78 -16.54 46.98 2.66
C LYS A 78 -16.62 48.24 1.80
N GLY A 79 -17.83 48.58 1.37
CA GLY A 79 -18.15 49.91 0.88
C GLY A 79 -18.35 50.87 2.05
N LYS A 80 -17.30 51.64 2.38
CA LYS A 80 -17.46 52.93 3.07
C LYS A 80 -18.26 53.86 2.15
N VAL A 81 -19.44 54.29 2.58
CA VAL A 81 -19.93 55.69 2.61
C VAL A 81 -21.21 55.74 3.43
#